data_AF-A0A3D2ETK6-F1
#
_entry.id   AF-A0A3D2ETK6-F1
#
_cell.length_a   1.000
_cell.length_b   1.000
_cell.length_c   1.000
_cell.angle_alpha   90.00
_cell.angle_beta   90.00
_cell.angle_gamma   90.00
#
_symmetry.space_group_name_H-M   'P 1'
#
loop_
_entity.id
_entity.type
_entity.pdbx_description
1 polymer ?
#
loop_
_entity_poly.entity_id
_entity_poly.type
_entity_poly.pdbx_seq_one_letter_code
_entity_poly.pdbx_strand_id
1 'polypeptide(L)'
;MSIRVIIAEDDPQIAEIQQRFLDRIDGFELVGVARSIAEAKDLVEVLKPDLLLLDVYFPDGTGLDLLRDLRSNAHHTDVILITAAKDVDTLREAMHGGVFYLLIKPLI
;
A
#
# COMPACT_ATOMS: atom_id res chain seq x y z
N MET A 1 -16.68 -3.55 -13.73
CA MET A 1 -15.33 -2.94 -13.69
C MET A 1 -14.69 -3.40 -12.40
N SER A 2 -13.44 -3.85 -12.44
CA SER A 2 -12.65 -4.22 -11.27
C SER A 2 -11.75 -3.05 -10.84
N ILE A 3 -11.58 -2.87 -9.54
CA ILE A 3 -10.58 -2.00 -8.93
C ILE A 3 -9.26 -2.77 -8.94
N ARG A 4 -8.26 -2.25 -9.65
CA ARG A 4 -6.94 -2.88 -9.78
C ARG A 4 -6.07 -2.52 -8.58
N VAL A 5 -5.59 -3.53 -7.88
CA VAL A 5 -4.89 -3.38 -6.60
C VAL A 5 -3.46 -3.88 -6.70
N ILE A 6 -2.53 -3.13 -6.10
CA ILE A 6 -1.19 -3.61 -5.75
C ILE A 6 -1.09 -3.79 -4.24
N ILE A 7 -0.42 -4.86 -3.81
CA ILE A 7 0.02 -5.03 -2.42
C ILE A 7 1.52 -4.71 -2.35
N ALA A 8 1.92 -3.82 -1.43
CA ALA A 8 3.31 -3.57 -1.09
C ALA A 8 3.54 -3.98 0.37
N GLU A 9 4.21 -5.10 0.56
CA GLU A 9 4.45 -5.77 1.85
C GLU A 9 5.71 -6.64 1.73
N ASP A 10 6.70 -6.43 2.60
CA ASP A 10 7.95 -7.20 2.60
C ASP A 10 7.79 -8.59 3.23
N ASP A 11 6.86 -8.76 4.17
CA ASP A 11 6.54 -10.06 4.76
C ASP A 11 5.65 -10.90 3.80
N PRO A 12 6.19 -12.00 3.23
CA PRO A 12 5.45 -12.81 2.27
C PRO A 12 4.22 -13.50 2.88
N GLN A 13 4.21 -13.79 4.18
CA GLN A 13 3.07 -14.39 4.86
C GLN A 13 1.93 -13.38 4.99
N ILE A 14 2.25 -12.14 5.32
CA ILE A 14 1.26 -11.06 5.41
C ILE A 14 0.72 -10.72 4.01
N ALA A 15 1.58 -10.66 3.00
CA ALA A 15 1.16 -10.42 1.61
C ALA A 15 0.18 -11.50 1.12
N GLU A 16 0.46 -12.78 1.42
CA GLU A 16 -0.43 -13.90 1.08
C GLU A 16 -1.78 -13.79 1.82
N ILE A 17 -1.78 -13.40 3.08
CA ILE A 17 -3.01 -13.17 3.85
C ILE A 17 -3.84 -12.06 3.21
N GLN A 18 -3.22 -10.91 2.88
CA GLN A 18 -3.90 -9.79 2.23
C GLN A 18 -4.47 -10.19 0.87
N GLN A 19 -3.72 -10.96 0.07
CA GLN A 19 -4.20 -11.50 -1.21
C GLN A 19 -5.44 -12.39 -1.01
N ARG A 20 -5.40 -13.34 -0.06
CA ARG A 20 -6.54 -14.22 0.23
C ARG A 20 -7.77 -13.45 0.70
N PHE A 21 -7.60 -12.32 1.38
CA PHE A 21 -8.72 -11.44 1.73
C PHE A 21 -9.27 -10.73 0.50
N LEU A 22 -8.40 -10.20 -0.36
CA LEU A 22 -8.79 -9.52 -1.59
C LEU A 22 -9.56 -10.44 -2.55
N ASP A 23 -9.10 -11.69 -2.71
CA ASP A 23 -9.73 -12.71 -3.56
C ASP A 23 -11.18 -13.06 -3.14
N ARG A 24 -11.58 -12.71 -1.91
CA ARG A 24 -12.93 -12.94 -1.38
C ARG A 24 -13.87 -11.76 -1.61
N ILE A 25 -13.38 -10.65 -2.17
CA ILE A 25 -14.15 -9.43 -2.36
C ILE A 25 -14.36 -9.23 -3.87
N ASP A 26 -15.61 -9.35 -4.30
CA ASP A 26 -15.97 -9.09 -5.69
C ASP A 26 -15.65 -7.64 -6.07
N GLY A 27 -15.19 -7.44 -7.30
CA GLY A 27 -14.89 -6.11 -7.84
C GLY A 27 -13.47 -5.61 -7.53
N PHE A 28 -12.61 -6.40 -6.90
CA PHE A 28 -11.18 -6.12 -6.77
C PHE A 28 -10.35 -7.15 -7.56
N GLU A 29 -9.23 -6.70 -8.11
CA GLU A 29 -8.31 -7.52 -8.90
C GLU A 29 -6.88 -7.25 -8.47
N LEU A 30 -6.17 -8.27 -7.96
CA LEU A 30 -4.75 -8.14 -7.63
C LEU A 30 -3.93 -8.14 -8.92
N VAL A 31 -3.26 -7.02 -9.21
CA VAL A 31 -2.44 -6.86 -10.42
C VAL A 31 -0.94 -6.90 -10.15
N GLY A 32 -0.52 -6.85 -8.88
CA GLY A 32 0.89 -6.95 -8.51
C GLY A 32 1.10 -7.07 -7.00
N VAL A 33 2.24 -7.65 -6.63
CA VAL A 33 2.74 -7.71 -5.25
C VAL A 33 4.19 -7.23 -5.27
N ALA A 34 4.50 -6.19 -4.49
CA ALA A 34 5.83 -5.66 -4.29
C ALA A 34 6.35 -6.02 -2.89
N ARG A 35 7.63 -6.35 -2.80
CA ARG A 35 8.32 -6.70 -1.54
C ARG A 35 9.33 -5.65 -1.09
N SER A 36 9.41 -4.53 -1.81
CA SER A 36 10.28 -3.40 -1.51
C SER A 36 9.64 -2.10 -1.98
N ILE A 37 10.13 -0.97 -1.48
CA ILE A 37 9.69 0.35 -1.94
C ILE A 37 10.04 0.55 -3.42
N ALA A 38 11.22 0.13 -3.84
CA ALA A 38 11.64 0.22 -5.23
C ALA A 38 10.70 -0.54 -6.17
N GLU A 39 10.34 -1.78 -5.83
CA GLU A 39 9.42 -2.60 -6.62
C GLU A 39 8.01 -2.02 -6.62
N ALA A 40 7.54 -1.50 -5.48
CA ALA A 40 6.23 -0.88 -5.38
C ALA A 40 6.12 0.36 -6.29
N LYS A 41 7.18 1.18 -6.33
CA LYS A 41 7.26 2.33 -7.24
C LYS A 41 7.20 1.91 -8.70
N ASP A 42 8.04 0.96 -9.11
CA ASP A 42 8.10 0.47 -10.49
C ASP A 42 6.74 -0.11 -10.93
N LEU A 43 6.10 -0.91 -10.07
CA LEU A 43 4.80 -1.49 -10.39
C LEU A 43 3.70 -0.43 -10.47
N VAL A 44 3.68 0.58 -9.59
CA VAL A 44 2.69 1.66 -9.65
C VAL A 44 2.85 2.48 -10.93
N GLU A 45 4.09 2.78 -11.34
CA GLU A 45 4.37 3.52 -12.57
C GLU A 45 3.94 2.75 -13.83
N VAL A 46 4.26 1.45 -13.89
CA VAL A 46 3.98 0.60 -15.04
C VAL A 46 2.51 0.20 -15.11
N LEU A 47 1.95 -0.27 -14.00
CA LEU A 47 0.61 -0.86 -13.98
C LEU A 47 -0.48 0.18 -13.77
N LYS A 48 -0.17 1.35 -13.20
CA LYS A 48 -1.14 2.41 -12.88
C LYS A 48 -2.40 1.86 -12.18
N PRO A 49 -2.25 1.26 -10.99
CA PRO A 49 -3.38 0.68 -10.27
C PRO A 49 -4.32 1.78 -9.74
N ASP A 50 -5.55 1.38 -9.46
CA ASP A 50 -6.52 2.23 -8.79
C ASP A 50 -6.21 2.35 -7.28
N LEU A 51 -5.71 1.26 -6.67
CA LEU A 51 -5.44 1.16 -5.24
C LEU A 51 -4.08 0.52 -4.94
N LEU A 52 -3.37 1.09 -3.97
CA LEU A 52 -2.16 0.53 -3.37
C LEU A 52 -2.41 0.23 -1.88
N LEU A 53 -2.28 -1.03 -1.48
CA LEU A 53 -2.17 -1.44 -0.09
C LEU A 53 -0.70 -1.37 0.31
N LEU A 54 -0.34 -0.52 1.26
CA LEU A 54 1.05 -0.14 1.54
C LEU A 54 1.40 -0.33 3.01
N ASP A 55 2.42 -1.12 3.33
CA ASP A 55 3.04 -1.05 4.65
C ASP A 55 3.91 0.22 4.79
N VAL A 56 4.17 0.65 6.02
CA VAL A 56 5.03 1.78 6.33
C VAL A 56 6.50 1.40 6.32
N TYR A 57 6.85 0.19 6.77
CA TYR A 57 8.25 -0.19 6.99
C TYR A 57 8.69 -1.26 6.00
N PHE A 58 9.78 -0.98 5.29
CA PHE A 58 10.46 -1.93 4.42
C PHE A 58 11.96 -1.93 4.72
N PRO A 59 12.70 -2.98 4.34
CA PRO A 59 14.16 -3.00 4.49
C PRO A 59 14.88 -1.88 3.74
N ASP A 60 14.30 -1.39 2.63
CA ASP A 60 14.90 -0.37 1.76
C ASP A 60 14.36 1.05 1.98
N GLY A 61 13.45 1.25 2.94
CA GLY A 61 12.94 2.59 3.27
C GLY A 61 11.55 2.57 3.91
N THR A 62 10.83 3.69 3.75
CA THR A 62 9.46 3.82 4.28
C THR A 62 8.44 4.05 3.17
N GLY A 63 7.27 3.41 3.33
CA GLY A 63 6.10 3.63 2.49
C GLY A 63 5.61 5.08 2.52
N LEU A 64 5.90 5.83 3.59
CA LEU A 64 5.56 7.26 3.64
C LEU A 64 6.32 8.08 2.60
N ASP A 65 7.57 7.70 2.29
CA ASP A 65 8.35 8.38 1.26
C ASP A 65 7.80 8.06 -0.13
N LEU A 66 7.40 6.79 -0.37
CA LEU A 66 6.68 6.42 -1.61
C LEU A 66 5.39 7.21 -1.77
N LEU A 67 4.58 7.32 -0.71
CA LEU A 67 3.35 8.11 -0.72
C LEU A 67 3.62 9.58 -1.09
N ARG A 68 4.63 10.21 -0.47
CA ARG A 68 5.03 11.59 -0.79
C ARG A 68 5.43 11.74 -2.25
N ASP A 69 6.17 10.77 -2.77
CA ASP A 69 6.63 10.78 -4.17
C ASP A 69 5.45 10.64 -5.14
N LEU A 70 4.51 9.73 -4.87
CA LEU A 70 3.29 9.56 -5.67
C LEU A 70 2.44 10.84 -5.71
N ARG A 71 2.26 11.50 -4.56
CA ARG A 71 1.48 12.76 -4.49
C ARG A 71 2.19 13.92 -5.19
N SER A 72 3.52 14.01 -5.06
CA SER A 72 4.31 15.05 -5.73
C SER A 72 4.28 14.92 -7.25
N ASN A 73 4.17 13.68 -7.75
CA ASN A 73 4.02 13.39 -9.18
C ASN A 73 2.55 13.35 -9.65
N ALA A 74 1.61 13.82 -8.83
CA ALA A 74 0.17 13.86 -9.13
C ALA A 74 -0.43 12.50 -9.54
N HIS A 75 0.09 11.39 -9.00
CA HIS A 75 -0.54 10.07 -9.20
C HIS A 75 -1.90 10.02 -8.51
N HIS A 76 -2.88 9.50 -9.23
CA HIS A 76 -4.26 9.32 -8.77
C HIS A 76 -4.52 7.98 -8.06
N THR A 77 -3.49 7.15 -7.86
CA THR A 77 -3.61 5.90 -7.11
C THR A 77 -4.00 6.21 -5.67
N ASP A 78 -5.13 5.66 -5.23
CA ASP A 78 -5.54 5.69 -3.84
C ASP A 78 -4.61 4.80 -3.03
N VAL A 79 -4.28 5.23 -1.81
CA VAL A 79 -3.34 4.50 -0.94
C VAL A 79 -4.05 4.16 0.36
N ILE A 80 -4.07 2.89 0.71
CA ILE A 80 -4.47 2.43 2.04
C ILE A 80 -3.21 1.94 2.74
N LEU A 81 -2.89 2.57 3.88
CA LEU A 81 -1.81 2.09 4.71
C LEU A 81 -2.28 0.90 5.55
N ILE A 82 -1.52 -0.19 5.53
CA ILE A 82 -1.75 -1.36 6.38
C ILE A 82 -0.46 -1.62 7.16
N THR A 83 -0.43 -1.23 8.43
CA THR A 83 0.84 -1.22 9.18
C THR A 83 0.71 -1.66 10.63
N ALA A 84 1.78 -2.21 11.19
CA ALA A 84 1.92 -2.41 12.62
C ALA A 84 2.45 -1.15 13.35
N ALA A 85 2.75 -0.07 12.63
CA ALA A 85 3.19 1.19 13.21
C ALA A 85 2.14 1.72 14.19
N LYS A 86 2.59 2.04 15.41
CA LYS A 86 1.75 2.60 16.49
C LYS A 86 2.18 3.99 16.91
N ASP A 87 3.25 4.53 16.34
CA ASP A 87 3.71 5.86 16.71
C ASP A 87 2.83 6.93 16.09
N VAL A 88 2.43 7.89 16.91
CA VAL A 88 1.45 8.93 16.55
C VAL A 88 1.96 9.83 15.43
N ASP A 89 3.28 10.01 15.33
CA ASP A 89 3.89 10.89 14.34
C ASP A 89 3.80 10.29 12.94
N THR A 90 4.13 9.01 12.76
CA THR A 90 3.90 8.26 11.51
C THR A 90 2.45 8.31 11.06
N LEU A 91 1.49 8.09 11.98
CA LEU A 91 0.07 8.15 11.64
C LEU A 91 -0.35 9.56 11.23
N ARG A 92 0.17 10.60 11.89
CA ARG A 92 -0.11 12.00 11.52
C ARG A 92 0.49 12.34 10.16
N GLU A 93 1.73 11.93 9.90
CA GLU A 93 2.41 12.13 8.62
C GLU A 93 1.64 11.47 7.47
N ALA A 94 1.19 10.23 7.65
CA ALA A 94 0.34 9.53 6.71
C ALA A 94 -0.94 10.31 6.37
N MET A 95 -1.66 10.78 7.40
CA MET A 95 -2.90 11.54 7.21
C MET A 95 -2.66 12.85 6.46
N HIS A 96 -1.56 13.55 6.76
CA HIS A 96 -1.18 14.76 6.04
C HIS A 96 -0.69 14.48 4.61
N GLY A 97 -0.15 13.29 4.36
CA GLY A 97 0.31 12.82 3.05
C GLY A 97 -0.80 12.40 2.09
N GLY A 98 -2.08 12.50 2.49
CA GLY A 98 -3.21 12.19 1.61
C GLY A 98 -3.43 10.70 1.39
N VAL A 99 -3.19 9.89 2.43
CA VAL A 99 -3.67 8.50 2.49
C VAL A 99 -5.19 8.48 2.47
N PHE A 100 -5.78 7.54 1.74
CA PHE A 100 -7.22 7.37 1.67
C PHE A 100 -7.77 6.76 2.97
N TYR A 101 -7.09 5.73 3.48
CA TYR A 101 -7.46 5.05 4.72
C TYR A 101 -6.27 4.39 5.41
N LEU A 102 -6.36 4.21 6.73
CA LEU A 102 -5.30 3.62 7.57
C LEU A 102 -5.86 2.44 8.37
N LEU A 103 -5.19 1.29 8.27
CA LEU A 103 -5.47 0.05 8.98
C LEU A 103 -4.27 -0.33 9.86
N ILE A 104 -4.52 -0.60 11.15
CA ILE A 104 -3.49 -1.00 12.11
C ILE A 104 -3.53 -2.52 12.33
N LYS A 105 -2.40 -3.20 12.14
CA LYS A 105 -2.20 -4.62 12.46
C LYS A 105 -2.12 -4.83 14.00
N PRO A 106 -2.61 -5.94 14.58
CA PRO A 106 -3.30 -7.05 13.93
C PRO A 106 -4.78 -6.75 13.69
N LEU A 107 -5.26 -7.12 12.50
CA LEU A 107 -6.68 -7.16 12.18
C LEU A 107 -7.23 -8.49 12.74
N ILE A 108 -7.60 -8.49 14.01
CA ILE A 108 -8.28 -9.61 14.68
C ILE A 108 -9.78 -9.58 14.43
#